data_AF-A0A7C2A0K5-F1
#
_entry.id   AF-A0A7C2A0K5-F1
#
_cell.length_a   1.000
_cell.length_b   1.000
_cell.length_c   1.000
_cell.angle_alpha   90.00
_cell.angle_beta   90.00
_cell.angle_gamma   90.00
#
_symmetry.space_group_name_H-M   'P 1'
#
loop_
_entity.id
_entity.type
_entity.pdbx_description
1 polymer ?
#
loop_
_entity_poly.entity_id
_entity_poly.type
_entity_poly.pdbx_seq_one_letter_code
_entity_poly.pdbx_strand_id
1 'polypeptide(L)'
;MKNLEEIIDKIEKNITEKEKIREETLQLSRKIILNSRKAIQKIHQNEFKDASNLIEETKDILIKLSEGVKSHPDLLYTGYVENASQEFIEALSFLSIMEDKPLPDPDQLPVSYISYLQGLCDLIGELRRKTLSSIIEGEPDLRYLTMMEEIYTAILRFDYPSALIPIKRKQDIARSLIEKTRGELAVANAEHRMEQQIEEFKNFLEETVEGKRKTARKSELDIDRIW
;
A
#
# COMPACT_ATOMS: atom_id res chain seq x y z
N MET A 1 -47.79 -7.24 -37.12
CA MET A 1 -46.80 -6.23 -37.57
C MET A 1 -45.73 -6.99 -38.35
N LYS A 2 -45.51 -6.69 -39.63
CA LYS A 2 -44.78 -7.60 -40.55
C LYS A 2 -43.26 -7.64 -40.36
N ASN A 3 -42.69 -6.77 -39.52
CA ASN A 3 -41.25 -6.64 -39.28
C ASN A 3 -40.89 -6.81 -37.80
N LEU A 4 -41.83 -7.27 -36.95
CA LEU A 4 -41.58 -7.40 -35.52
C LEU A 4 -40.56 -8.49 -35.20
N GLU A 5 -40.70 -9.67 -35.83
CA GLU A 5 -39.79 -10.80 -35.61
C GLU A 5 -38.35 -10.44 -35.99
N GLU A 6 -38.13 -9.84 -37.16
CA GLU A 6 -36.79 -9.38 -37.58
C GLU A 6 -36.18 -8.35 -36.62
N ILE A 7 -37.00 -7.44 -36.06
CA ILE A 7 -36.54 -6.46 -35.06
C ILE A 7 -36.17 -7.16 -33.76
N ILE A 8 -36.98 -8.12 -33.29
CA ILE A 8 -36.74 -8.88 -32.07
C ILE A 8 -35.47 -9.73 -32.20
N ASP A 9 -35.28 -10.45 -33.32
CA ASP A 9 -34.08 -11.27 -33.57
C ASP A 9 -32.80 -10.42 -33.55
N LYS A 10 -32.86 -9.21 -34.13
CA LYS A 10 -31.74 -8.26 -34.11
C LYS A 10 -31.42 -7.79 -32.69
N ILE A 11 -32.44 -7.51 -31.88
CA ILE A 11 -32.29 -7.10 -30.48
C ILE A 11 -31.70 -8.25 -29.66
N GLU A 12 -32.24 -9.47 -29.80
CA GLU A 12 -31.78 -10.65 -29.07
C GLU A 12 -30.29 -10.91 -29.36
N LYS A 13 -29.90 -10.92 -30.64
CA LYS A 13 -28.50 -11.11 -31.03
C LYS A 13 -27.57 -10.09 -30.39
N ASN A 14 -27.96 -8.82 -30.35
CA ASN A 14 -27.15 -7.76 -29.73
C ASN A 14 -27.03 -7.93 -28.21
N ILE A 15 -28.11 -8.30 -27.53
CA ILE A 15 -28.11 -8.54 -26.09
C ILE A 15 -27.25 -9.76 -25.74
N THR A 16 -27.37 -10.86 -26.49
CA THR A 16 -26.57 -12.08 -26.27
C THR A 16 -25.08 -11.82 -26.44
N GLU A 17 -24.68 -11.07 -27.46
CA GLU A 17 -23.29 -10.69 -27.68
C GLU A 17 -22.75 -9.84 -26.51
N LYS A 18 -23.53 -8.86 -26.06
CA LYS A 18 -23.16 -8.00 -24.93
C LYS A 18 -23.05 -8.79 -23.61
N GLU A 19 -23.95 -9.74 -23.36
CA GLU A 19 -23.90 -10.56 -22.15
C GLU A 19 -22.65 -11.44 -22.10
N LYS A 20 -22.24 -12.00 -23.25
CA LYS A 20 -20.99 -12.77 -23.35
C LYS A 20 -19.77 -11.91 -22.99
N ILE A 21 -19.68 -10.70 -23.56
CA ILE A 21 -18.58 -9.76 -23.27
C ILE A 21 -18.58 -9.37 -21.79
N ARG A 22 -19.76 -9.13 -21.21
CA ARG A 22 -19.92 -8.83 -19.78
C ARG A 22 -19.41 -9.98 -18.90
N GLU A 23 -19.75 -11.24 -19.23
CA GLU A 23 -19.28 -12.40 -18.47
C GLU A 23 -17.75 -12.54 -18.51
N GLU A 24 -17.15 -12.40 -19.69
CA GLU A 24 -15.69 -12.40 -19.87
C GLU A 24 -15.04 -11.27 -19.05
N THR A 25 -15.61 -10.06 -19.09
CA THR A 25 -15.11 -8.89 -18.33
C THR A 25 -15.16 -9.14 -16.83
N LEU A 26 -16.24 -9.74 -16.32
CA LEU A 26 -16.40 -10.13 -14.91
C LEU A 26 -15.33 -11.15 -14.47
N GLN A 27 -15.05 -12.15 -15.31
CA GLN A 27 -14.02 -13.15 -15.03
C GLN A 27 -12.61 -12.52 -14.98
N LEU A 28 -12.28 -11.67 -15.96
CA LEU A 28 -11.00 -10.96 -16.00
C LEU A 28 -10.85 -10.02 -14.79
N SER A 29 -11.90 -9.28 -14.43
CA SER A 29 -11.90 -8.38 -13.26
C SER A 29 -11.60 -9.12 -11.96
N ARG A 30 -12.21 -10.30 -11.76
CA ARG A 30 -11.92 -11.14 -10.58
C ARG A 30 -10.48 -11.64 -10.56
N LYS A 31 -9.93 -11.99 -11.73
CA LYS A 31 -8.53 -12.41 -11.86
C LYS A 31 -7.57 -11.28 -11.50
N ILE A 32 -7.85 -10.06 -11.97
CA ILE A 32 -7.08 -8.86 -11.63
C ILE A 32 -7.05 -8.66 -10.12
N ILE A 33 -8.21 -8.61 -9.47
CA ILE A 33 -8.31 -8.44 -8.00
C ILE A 33 -7.50 -9.51 -7.27
N LEU A 34 -7.62 -10.78 -7.67
CA LEU A 34 -6.89 -11.88 -7.03
C LEU A 34 -5.37 -11.72 -7.18
N ASN A 35 -4.90 -11.39 -8.38
CA ASN A 35 -3.48 -11.23 -8.64
C ASN A 35 -2.92 -9.99 -7.93
N SER A 36 -3.64 -8.87 -7.90
CA SER A 36 -3.25 -7.67 -7.14
C SER A 36 -3.05 -7.96 -5.66
N ARG A 37 -4.00 -8.66 -5.02
CA ARG A 37 -3.89 -9.05 -3.60
C ARG A 37 -2.72 -9.98 -3.32
N LYS A 38 -2.47 -10.95 -4.22
CA LYS A 38 -1.30 -11.83 -4.13
C LYS A 38 0.00 -11.04 -4.28
N ALA A 39 0.06 -10.09 -5.20
CA ALA A 39 1.22 -9.23 -5.38
C ALA A 39 1.49 -8.39 -4.12
N ILE A 40 0.48 -7.74 -3.55
CA ILE A 40 0.60 -7.00 -2.28
C ILE A 40 1.13 -7.91 -1.16
N GLN A 41 0.59 -9.12 -1.02
CA GLN A 41 1.08 -10.09 -0.04
C GLN A 41 2.57 -10.42 -0.25
N LYS A 42 2.99 -10.65 -1.50
CA LYS A 42 4.39 -10.93 -1.85
C LYS A 42 5.31 -9.74 -1.58
N ILE A 43 4.84 -8.51 -1.81
CA ILE A 43 5.56 -7.27 -1.48
C ILE A 43 5.81 -7.17 0.03
N HIS A 44 4.80 -7.51 0.86
CA HIS A 44 4.99 -7.56 2.32
C HIS A 44 6.00 -8.62 2.76
N GLN A 45 6.06 -9.74 2.04
CA GLN A 45 7.02 -10.83 2.26
C GLN A 45 8.41 -10.54 1.67
N ASN A 46 8.64 -9.35 1.09
CA ASN A 46 9.85 -8.96 0.38
C ASN A 46 10.18 -9.87 -0.83
N GLU A 47 9.18 -10.56 -1.39
CA GLU A 47 9.28 -11.40 -2.58
C GLU A 47 9.03 -10.55 -3.86
N PHE A 48 9.84 -9.51 -4.07
CA PHE A 48 9.61 -8.48 -5.10
C PHE A 48 9.58 -9.03 -6.53
N LYS A 49 10.41 -10.02 -6.84
CA LYS A 49 10.44 -10.63 -8.18
C LYS A 49 9.11 -11.31 -8.53
N ASP A 50 8.55 -12.05 -7.58
CA ASP A 50 7.27 -12.73 -7.78
C ASP A 50 6.11 -11.75 -7.81
N ALA A 51 6.15 -10.70 -6.98
CA ALA A 51 5.20 -9.60 -7.04
C ALA A 51 5.22 -8.89 -8.39
N SER A 52 6.41 -8.57 -8.92
CA SER A 52 6.58 -7.94 -10.23
C SER A 52 6.01 -8.80 -11.36
N ASN A 53 6.27 -10.12 -11.36
CA ASN A 53 5.70 -11.04 -12.34
C ASN A 53 4.16 -11.06 -12.29
N LEU A 54 3.57 -11.07 -11.09
CA LEU A 54 2.12 -11.02 -10.92
C LEU A 54 1.53 -9.69 -11.42
N ILE A 55 2.21 -8.58 -11.18
CA ILE A 55 1.77 -7.25 -11.61
C ILE A 55 1.82 -7.14 -13.14
N GLU A 56 2.87 -7.63 -13.80
CA GLU A 56 2.95 -7.66 -15.26
C GLU A 56 1.86 -8.56 -15.87
N GLU A 57 1.63 -9.77 -15.31
CA GLU A 57 0.51 -10.62 -15.75
C GLU A 57 -0.84 -9.89 -15.59
N THR A 58 -1.01 -9.16 -14.49
CA THR A 58 -2.24 -8.41 -14.21
C THR A 58 -2.44 -7.27 -15.18
N LYS A 59 -1.36 -6.57 -15.56
CA LYS A 59 -1.36 -5.52 -16.56
C LYS A 59 -1.81 -6.06 -17.92
N ASP A 60 -1.29 -7.21 -18.35
CA ASP A 60 -1.72 -7.86 -19.60
C ASP A 60 -3.21 -8.23 -19.57
N ILE A 61 -3.70 -8.74 -18.44
CA ILE A 61 -5.12 -9.05 -18.25
C ILE A 61 -5.99 -7.78 -18.33
N LEU A 62 -5.52 -6.68 -17.74
CA LEU A 62 -6.23 -5.40 -17.76
C LEU A 62 -6.26 -4.79 -19.17
N ILE A 63 -5.17 -4.89 -19.94
CA ILE A 63 -5.14 -4.51 -21.35
C ILE A 63 -6.15 -5.34 -22.14
N LYS A 64 -6.13 -6.66 -21.99
CA LYS A 64 -7.09 -7.56 -22.65
C LYS A 64 -8.55 -7.22 -22.30
N LEU A 65 -8.83 -6.92 -21.02
CA LEU A 65 -10.14 -6.50 -20.56
C LEU A 65 -10.56 -5.20 -21.27
N SER A 66 -9.70 -4.19 -21.25
CA SER A 66 -9.96 -2.88 -21.87
C SER A 66 -10.24 -3.02 -23.37
N GLU A 67 -9.47 -3.84 -24.08
CA GLU A 67 -9.68 -4.12 -25.49
C GLU A 67 -10.99 -4.85 -25.78
N GLY A 68 -11.35 -5.84 -24.95
CA GLY A 68 -12.59 -6.59 -25.08
C GLY A 68 -13.85 -5.73 -24.90
N VAL A 69 -13.76 -4.63 -24.17
CA VAL A 69 -14.89 -3.71 -23.93
C VAL A 69 -14.85 -2.44 -24.78
N LYS A 70 -13.90 -2.28 -25.72
CA LYS A 70 -13.79 -1.06 -26.57
C LYS A 70 -15.09 -0.72 -27.32
N SER A 71 -15.83 -1.73 -27.79
CA SER A 71 -17.13 -1.55 -28.46
C SER A 71 -18.30 -1.35 -27.50
N HIS A 72 -18.10 -1.53 -26.19
CA HIS A 72 -19.10 -1.40 -25.13
C HIS A 72 -18.57 -0.54 -23.97
N PRO A 73 -18.40 0.78 -24.16
CA PRO A 73 -17.82 1.68 -23.15
C PRO A 73 -18.58 1.68 -21.82
N ASP A 74 -19.87 1.34 -21.83
CA ASP A 74 -20.67 1.21 -20.62
C ASP A 74 -20.19 0.08 -19.69
N LEU A 75 -19.51 -0.93 -20.24
CA LEU A 75 -18.90 -2.01 -19.45
C LEU A 75 -17.58 -1.58 -18.79
N LEU A 76 -16.83 -0.65 -19.40
CA LEU A 76 -15.54 -0.17 -18.88
C LEU A 76 -15.70 0.56 -17.55
N TYR A 77 -16.77 1.35 -17.39
CA TYR A 77 -17.04 2.14 -16.18
C TYR A 77 -17.95 1.41 -15.18
N THR A 78 -18.09 0.09 -15.31
CA THR A 78 -18.82 -0.69 -14.33
C THR A 78 -18.04 -0.78 -13.02
N GLY A 79 -18.76 -0.84 -11.90
CA GLY A 79 -18.11 -0.85 -10.58
C GLY A 79 -17.15 -2.02 -10.36
N TYR A 80 -17.31 -3.16 -11.05
CA TYR A 80 -16.39 -4.28 -10.93
C TYR A 80 -15.08 -4.08 -11.71
N VAL A 81 -15.11 -3.36 -12.85
CA VAL A 81 -13.90 -2.99 -13.59
C VAL A 81 -13.15 -1.87 -12.88
N GLU A 82 -13.87 -0.87 -12.37
CA GLU A 82 -13.28 0.20 -11.55
C GLU A 82 -12.62 -0.38 -10.29
N ASN A 83 -13.30 -1.29 -9.57
CA ASN A 83 -12.71 -1.94 -8.40
C ASN A 83 -11.46 -2.77 -8.76
N ALA A 84 -11.49 -3.50 -9.88
CA ALA A 84 -10.32 -4.25 -10.34
C ALA A 84 -9.14 -3.32 -10.69
N SER A 85 -9.42 -2.21 -11.36
CA SER A 85 -8.43 -1.19 -11.70
C SER A 85 -7.83 -0.55 -10.44
N GLN A 86 -8.67 -0.22 -9.45
CA GLN A 86 -8.24 0.32 -8.17
C GLN A 86 -7.25 -0.61 -7.45
N GLU A 87 -7.56 -1.91 -7.35
CA GLU A 87 -6.66 -2.88 -6.70
C GLU A 87 -5.36 -3.11 -7.48
N PHE A 88 -5.41 -3.05 -8.82
CA PHE A 88 -4.21 -3.06 -9.65
C PHE A 88 -3.31 -1.83 -9.39
N ILE A 89 -3.88 -0.63 -9.34
CA ILE A 89 -3.12 0.61 -9.08
C ILE A 89 -2.51 0.60 -7.69
N GLU A 90 -3.24 0.13 -6.68
CA GLU A 90 -2.71 -0.06 -5.33
C GLU A 90 -1.47 -0.96 -5.35
N ALA A 91 -1.58 -2.15 -5.94
CA ALA A 91 -0.48 -3.12 -6.00
C ALA A 91 0.74 -2.59 -6.79
N LEU A 92 0.51 -1.99 -7.96
CA LEU A 92 1.56 -1.45 -8.83
C LEU A 92 2.28 -0.26 -8.16
N SER A 93 1.53 0.65 -7.56
CA SER A 93 2.08 1.81 -6.86
C SER A 93 2.85 1.37 -5.62
N PHE A 94 2.34 0.38 -4.89
CA PHE A 94 3.01 -0.16 -3.71
C PHE A 94 4.35 -0.81 -4.09
N LEU A 95 4.39 -1.61 -5.16
CA LEU A 95 5.65 -2.17 -5.66
C LEU A 95 6.63 -1.06 -6.06
N SER A 96 6.15 -0.06 -6.79
CA SER A 96 6.98 1.06 -7.25
C SER A 96 7.63 1.79 -6.08
N ILE A 97 6.88 2.06 -5.01
CA ILE A 97 7.41 2.69 -3.79
C ILE A 97 8.44 1.78 -3.11
N MET A 98 8.16 0.48 -2.97
CA MET A 98 9.11 -0.43 -2.31
C MET A 98 10.42 -0.62 -3.09
N GLU A 99 10.41 -0.38 -4.40
CA GLU A 99 11.59 -0.45 -5.26
C GLU A 99 12.23 0.93 -5.53
N ASP A 100 11.82 1.99 -4.80
CA ASP A 100 12.27 3.37 -4.99
C ASP A 100 12.12 3.88 -6.45
N LYS A 101 11.07 3.42 -7.14
CA LYS A 101 10.69 3.82 -8.50
C LYS A 101 9.62 4.91 -8.50
N PRO A 102 9.56 5.76 -9.54
CA PRO A 102 8.48 6.73 -9.69
C PRO A 102 7.12 6.03 -9.82
N LEU A 103 6.07 6.70 -9.35
CA LEU A 103 4.70 6.22 -9.56
C LEU A 103 4.38 6.15 -11.07
N PRO A 104 3.65 5.13 -11.51
CA PRO A 104 3.28 4.96 -12.90
C PRO A 104 2.35 6.08 -13.35
N ASP A 105 2.54 6.59 -14.57
CA ASP A 105 1.66 7.60 -15.14
C ASP A 105 0.28 6.97 -15.48
N PRO A 106 -0.85 7.53 -14.98
CA PRO A 106 -2.18 7.03 -15.33
C PRO A 106 -2.44 7.00 -16.84
N ASP A 107 -1.84 7.89 -17.63
CA ASP A 107 -2.05 7.95 -19.09
C ASP A 107 -1.41 6.76 -19.83
N GLN A 108 -0.51 6.03 -19.17
CA GLN A 108 0.13 4.83 -19.70
C GLN A 108 -0.62 3.55 -19.33
N LEU A 109 -1.74 3.66 -18.62
CA LEU A 109 -2.49 2.54 -18.08
C LEU A 109 -3.94 2.59 -18.58
N PRO A 110 -4.55 1.43 -18.90
CA PRO A 110 -5.96 1.37 -19.31
C PRO A 110 -6.90 1.46 -18.09
N VAL A 111 -6.78 2.53 -17.30
CA VAL A 111 -7.59 2.79 -16.09
C VAL A 111 -8.21 4.17 -16.14
N SER A 112 -9.31 4.38 -15.41
CA SER A 112 -9.85 5.72 -15.19
C SER A 112 -9.02 6.50 -14.17
N TYR A 113 -8.97 7.83 -14.28
CA TYR A 113 -8.34 8.68 -13.26
C TYR A 113 -8.99 8.51 -11.88
N ILE A 114 -10.29 8.18 -11.84
CA ILE A 114 -11.01 7.96 -10.58
C ILE A 114 -10.51 6.68 -9.91
N SER A 115 -10.43 5.57 -10.64
CA SER A 115 -9.83 4.31 -10.16
C SER A 115 -8.40 4.51 -9.68
N TYR A 116 -7.60 5.26 -10.43
CA TYR A 116 -6.21 5.54 -10.06
C TYR A 116 -6.12 6.30 -8.73
N LEU A 117 -6.89 7.38 -8.59
CA LEU A 117 -6.96 8.18 -7.38
C LEU A 117 -7.46 7.37 -6.18
N GLN A 118 -8.46 6.49 -6.39
CA GLN A 118 -8.95 5.60 -5.34
C GLN A 118 -7.92 4.53 -4.95
N GLY A 119 -7.12 4.03 -5.89
CA GLY A 119 -6.02 3.10 -5.62
C GLY A 119 -4.93 3.73 -4.77
N LEU A 120 -4.61 5.00 -5.02
CA LEU A 120 -3.70 5.77 -4.15
C LEU A 120 -4.24 5.96 -2.73
N CYS A 121 -5.57 6.10 -2.55
CA CYS A 121 -6.14 6.14 -1.21
C CYS A 121 -5.94 4.83 -0.45
N ASP A 122 -6.09 3.67 -1.12
CA ASP A 122 -5.96 2.37 -0.45
C ASP A 122 -4.51 2.02 -0.15
N LEU A 123 -3.59 2.44 -1.02
CA LEU A 123 -2.14 2.37 -0.81
C LEU A 123 -1.70 2.94 0.55
N ILE A 124 -2.38 3.97 1.08
CA ILE A 124 -2.11 4.52 2.43
C ILE A 124 -2.24 3.43 3.51
N GLY A 125 -3.18 2.50 3.34
CA GLY A 125 -3.35 1.35 4.23
C GLY A 125 -2.16 0.38 4.18
N GLU A 126 -1.62 0.10 3.00
CA GLU A 126 -0.46 -0.79 2.85
C GLU A 126 0.84 -0.14 3.34
N LEU A 127 1.00 1.17 3.15
CA LEU A 127 2.09 1.93 3.76
C LEU A 127 2.01 1.91 5.29
N ARG A 128 0.81 2.10 5.87
CA ARG A 128 0.61 1.93 7.32
C ARG A 128 1.03 0.54 7.77
N ARG A 129 0.66 -0.51 7.03
CA ARG A 129 1.04 -1.88 7.36
C ARG A 129 2.55 -2.05 7.37
N LYS A 130 3.28 -1.48 6.41
CA LYS A 130 4.75 -1.45 6.42
C LYS A 130 5.32 -0.69 7.61
N THR A 131 4.76 0.47 7.97
CA THR A 131 5.17 1.21 9.17
C THR A 131 5.01 0.35 10.42
N LEU A 132 3.86 -0.30 10.60
CA LEU A 132 3.62 -1.15 11.77
C LEU A 132 4.55 -2.35 11.82
N SER A 133 4.85 -2.98 10.68
CA SER A 133 5.85 -4.04 10.60
C SER A 133 7.22 -3.55 11.07
N SER A 134 7.66 -2.37 10.66
CA SER A 134 8.95 -1.81 11.10
C SER A 134 9.02 -1.55 12.61
N ILE A 135 7.91 -1.12 13.23
CA ILE A 135 7.80 -0.96 14.69
C ILE A 135 7.98 -2.31 15.39
N ILE A 136 7.31 -3.36 14.90
CA ILE A 136 7.39 -4.71 15.47
C ILE A 136 8.81 -5.29 15.33
N GLU A 137 9.51 -4.96 14.25
CA GLU A 137 10.91 -5.35 14.02
C GLU A 137 11.91 -4.57 14.89
N GLY A 138 11.47 -3.55 15.63
CA GLY A 138 12.29 -2.75 16.55
C GLY A 138 12.98 -1.56 15.91
N GLU A 139 12.83 -1.37 14.59
CA GLU A 139 13.49 -0.33 13.81
C GLU A 139 12.41 0.54 13.12
N PRO A 140 11.76 1.46 13.84
CA PRO A 140 10.62 2.21 13.31
C PRO A 140 11.02 3.08 12.11
N ASP A 141 10.40 2.83 10.95
CA ASP A 141 10.67 3.57 9.71
C ASP A 141 9.62 4.67 9.49
N LEU A 142 10.03 5.92 9.70
CA LEU A 142 9.16 7.10 9.52
C LEU A 142 8.86 7.40 8.04
N ARG A 143 9.65 6.88 7.09
CA ARG A 143 9.52 7.22 5.67
C ARG A 143 8.13 6.89 5.13
N TYR A 144 7.59 5.74 5.52
CA TYR A 144 6.25 5.32 5.09
C TYR A 144 5.15 6.24 5.62
N LEU A 145 5.28 6.76 6.85
CA LEU A 145 4.34 7.75 7.38
C LEU A 145 4.42 9.06 6.58
N THR A 146 5.62 9.53 6.25
CA THR A 146 5.80 10.71 5.39
C THR A 146 5.12 10.52 4.03
N MET A 147 5.31 9.37 3.40
CA MET A 147 4.64 9.04 2.13
C MET A 147 3.12 9.00 2.26
N MET A 148 2.57 8.44 3.35
CA MET A 148 1.12 8.47 3.61
C MET A 148 0.60 9.92 3.67
N GLU A 149 1.33 10.81 4.36
CA GLU A 149 0.97 12.22 4.50
C GLU A 149 1.04 13.00 3.17
N GLU A 150 2.05 12.71 2.34
CA GLU A 150 2.21 13.28 1.01
C GLU A 150 1.04 12.89 0.10
N ILE A 151 0.72 11.59 0.04
CA ILE A 151 -0.41 11.07 -0.73
C ILE A 151 -1.72 11.71 -0.24
N TYR A 152 -1.95 11.74 1.07
CA TYR A 152 -3.15 12.35 1.65
C TYR A 152 -3.27 13.84 1.30
N THR A 153 -2.16 14.59 1.39
CA THR A 153 -2.12 16.01 1.04
C THR A 153 -2.45 16.25 -0.43
N ALA A 154 -1.95 15.41 -1.33
CA ALA A 154 -2.28 15.48 -2.75
C ALA A 154 -3.78 15.18 -2.98
N ILE A 155 -4.31 14.16 -2.31
CA ILE A 155 -5.70 13.72 -2.46
C ILE A 155 -6.71 14.73 -1.90
N LEU A 156 -6.34 15.55 -0.90
CA LEU A 156 -7.21 16.60 -0.37
C LEU A 156 -7.57 17.69 -1.38
N ARG A 157 -6.82 17.81 -2.50
CA ARG A 157 -7.14 18.76 -3.57
C ARG A 157 -8.43 18.42 -4.32
N PHE A 158 -8.92 17.19 -4.20
CA PHE A 158 -10.11 16.69 -4.90
C PHE A 158 -11.38 16.83 -4.04
N ASP A 159 -11.82 18.06 -3.77
CA ASP A 159 -13.12 18.33 -3.12
C ASP A 159 -14.24 18.53 -4.15
N TYR A 160 -14.63 17.42 -4.78
CA TYR A 160 -15.73 17.39 -5.74
C TYR A 160 -16.97 16.72 -5.12
N PRO A 161 -18.18 16.98 -5.65
CA PRO A 161 -19.37 16.25 -5.25
C PRO A 161 -19.17 14.74 -5.42
N SER A 162 -19.65 13.94 -4.47
CA SER A 162 -19.50 12.48 -4.48
C SER A 162 -20.11 11.80 -5.72
N ALA A 163 -21.06 12.46 -6.38
CA ALA A 163 -21.65 12.02 -7.64
C ALA A 163 -20.64 12.05 -8.81
N LEU A 164 -19.60 12.88 -8.71
CA LEU A 164 -18.51 12.94 -9.68
C LEU A 164 -17.32 12.09 -9.23
N ILE A 165 -16.88 12.26 -7.97
CA ILE A 165 -15.73 11.54 -7.42
C ILE A 165 -16.07 11.00 -6.03
N PRO A 166 -16.32 9.69 -5.87
CA PRO A 166 -16.67 9.10 -4.58
C PRO A 166 -15.42 8.87 -3.71
N ILE A 167 -14.76 9.95 -3.29
CA ILE A 167 -13.47 9.90 -2.56
C ILE A 167 -13.54 10.31 -1.09
N LYS A 168 -14.55 11.09 -0.68
CA LYS A 168 -14.64 11.65 0.70
C LYS A 168 -14.49 10.59 1.79
N ARG A 169 -15.16 9.44 1.63
CA ARG A 169 -15.04 8.32 2.58
C ARG A 169 -13.60 7.82 2.70
N LYS A 170 -12.87 7.70 1.58
CA LYS A 170 -11.48 7.24 1.57
C LYS A 170 -10.53 8.30 2.15
N GLN A 171 -10.77 9.59 1.90
CA GLN A 171 -10.04 10.68 2.57
C GLN A 171 -10.20 10.64 4.09
N ASP A 172 -11.42 10.39 4.60
CA ASP A 172 -11.67 10.30 6.04
C ASP A 172 -10.97 9.08 6.68
N ILE A 173 -10.99 7.94 5.98
CA ILE A 173 -10.25 6.74 6.40
C ILE A 173 -8.75 7.05 6.41
N ALA A 174 -8.21 7.62 5.34
CA ALA A 174 -6.80 7.98 5.24
C ALA A 174 -6.34 8.90 6.39
N ARG A 175 -7.14 9.92 6.73
CA ARG A 175 -6.89 10.79 7.89
C ARG A 175 -6.77 9.98 9.18
N SER A 176 -7.75 9.11 9.43
CA SER A 176 -7.75 8.27 10.64
C SER A 176 -6.54 7.33 10.70
N LEU A 177 -6.13 6.76 9.56
CA LEU A 177 -4.96 5.89 9.49
C LEU A 177 -3.68 6.66 9.82
N ILE A 178 -3.50 7.85 9.24
CA ILE A 178 -2.33 8.71 9.49
C ILE A 178 -2.25 9.13 10.96
N GLU A 179 -3.36 9.60 11.55
CA GLU A 179 -3.39 10.01 12.96
C GLU A 179 -3.04 8.86 13.91
N LYS A 180 -3.57 7.66 13.66
CA LYS A 180 -3.22 6.47 14.44
C LYS A 180 -1.75 6.09 14.27
N THR A 181 -1.24 6.09 13.03
CA THR A 181 0.16 5.73 12.75
C THR A 181 1.11 6.69 13.43
N ARG A 182 0.80 8.00 13.44
CA ARG A 182 1.57 9.02 14.18
C ARG A 182 1.64 8.71 15.66
N GLY A 183 0.50 8.38 16.28
CA GLY A 183 0.44 8.04 17.70
C GLY A 183 1.28 6.81 18.03
N GLU A 184 1.15 5.74 17.25
CA GLU A 184 1.88 4.49 17.44
C GLU A 184 3.39 4.67 17.26
N LEU A 185 3.82 5.40 16.22
CA LEU A 185 5.24 5.74 16.01
C LEU A 185 5.81 6.63 17.12
N ALA A 186 5.03 7.58 17.64
CA ALA A 186 5.47 8.44 18.73
C ALA A 186 5.75 7.63 20.02
N VAL A 187 4.90 6.63 20.30
CA VAL A 187 5.10 5.70 21.41
C VAL A 187 6.34 4.84 21.17
N ALA A 188 6.45 4.18 20.02
CA ALA A 188 7.59 3.33 19.69
C ALA A 188 8.93 4.09 19.76
N ASN A 189 8.98 5.32 19.25
CA ASN A 189 10.18 6.16 19.34
C ASN A 189 10.52 6.58 20.77
N ALA A 190 9.51 6.79 21.62
CA ALA A 190 9.73 7.10 23.03
C ALA A 190 10.29 5.88 23.77
N GLU A 191 9.76 4.68 23.51
CA GLU A 191 10.26 3.41 24.06
C GLU A 191 11.72 3.18 23.65
N HIS A 192 12.03 3.28 22.35
CA HIS A 192 13.39 3.12 21.84
C HIS A 192 14.39 4.11 22.48
N ARG A 193 13.99 5.37 22.68
CA ARG A 193 14.84 6.36 23.37
C ARG A 193 15.06 6.00 24.84
N MET A 194 14.05 5.47 25.53
CA MET A 194 14.19 5.02 26.92
C MET A 194 15.15 3.82 27.01
N GLU A 195 15.05 2.86 26.09
CA GLU A 195 15.97 1.72 26.03
C GLU A 195 17.42 2.16 25.85
N GLN A 196 17.69 3.11 24.95
CA GLN A 196 19.02 3.69 24.77
C GLN A 196 19.55 4.34 26.06
N GLN A 197 18.74 5.15 26.73
CA GLN A 197 19.13 5.80 27.99
C GLN A 197 19.40 4.78 29.11
N ILE A 198 18.64 3.69 29.17
CA ILE A 198 18.85 2.62 30.15
C ILE A 198 20.16 1.90 29.87
N GLU A 199 20.48 1.60 28.60
CA GLU A 199 21.74 0.93 28.25
C GLU A 199 22.94 1.84 28.50
N GLU A 200 22.86 3.13 28.17
CA GLU A 200 23.88 4.12 28.52
C GLU A 200 24.12 4.19 30.04
N PHE A 201 23.04 4.22 30.83
CA PHE A 201 23.13 4.25 32.28
C PHE A 201 23.74 2.97 32.85
N LYS A 202 23.39 1.80 32.29
CA LYS A 202 23.96 0.51 32.67
C LYS A 202 25.46 0.46 32.38
N ASN A 203 25.89 0.89 31.19
CA ASN A 203 27.31 0.97 30.82
C ASN A 203 28.07 1.90 31.79
N PHE A 204 27.50 3.06 32.12
CA PHE A 204 28.08 3.97 33.10
C PHE A 204 28.26 3.33 34.49
N LEU A 205 27.28 2.53 34.95
CA LEU A 205 27.38 1.80 36.22
C LEU A 205 28.48 0.73 36.18
N GLU A 206 28.58 -0.03 35.09
CA GLU A 206 29.61 -1.05 34.91
C GLU A 206 31.02 -0.44 34.94
N GLU A 207 31.24 0.66 34.22
CA GLU A 207 32.52 1.40 34.24
C GLU A 207 32.86 1.93 35.65
N THR A 208 31.86 2.45 36.36
CA THR A 208 32.05 2.98 37.72
C THR A 208 32.40 1.87 38.71
N VAL A 209 31.76 0.70 38.60
CA VAL A 209 32.02 -0.47 39.46
C VAL A 209 33.42 -1.05 39.16
N GLU A 210 33.81 -1.13 37.88
CA GLU A 210 35.16 -1.55 37.50
C GLU A 210 36.23 -0.56 37.97
N GLY A 211 35.97 0.74 37.84
CA GLY A 211 36.85 1.80 38.32
C GLY A 211 37.10 1.71 39.82
N LYS A 212 36.04 1.45 40.62
CA LYS A 212 36.12 1.22 42.07
C LYS A 212 36.87 -0.07 42.43
N ARG A 213 36.67 -1.17 41.69
CA ARG A 213 37.44 -2.41 41.88
C ARG A 213 38.93 -2.22 41.60
N LYS A 214 39.29 -1.49 40.54
CA LYS A 214 40.69 -1.20 40.19
C LYS A 214 41.36 -0.29 41.23
N THR A 215 40.66 0.68 41.79
CA THR A 215 41.18 1.54 42.87
C THR A 215 41.35 0.79 44.19
N ALA A 216 40.38 -0.04 44.58
CA ALA A 216 40.48 -0.89 45.78
C ALA A 216 41.66 -1.89 45.71
N ARG A 217 41.86 -2.53 44.56
CA ARG A 217 42.99 -3.44 44.33
C ARG A 217 44.34 -2.73 44.37
N LYS A 218 44.39 -1.48 43.92
CA LYS A 218 45.60 -0.65 43.94
C LYS A 218 45.92 -0.15 45.36
N SER A 219 44.91 0.12 46.19
CA SER A 219 45.12 0.46 47.60
C SER A 219 45.52 -0.74 48.46
N GLU A 220 45.06 -1.96 48.15
CA GLU A 220 45.50 -3.19 48.84
C GLU A 220 46.96 -3.55 48.53
N LEU A 221 47.43 -3.29 47.31
CA LEU A 221 48.82 -3.53 46.89
C LEU A 221 49.83 -2.51 47.47
N ASP A 222 49.37 -1.37 48.01
CA ASP A 222 50.24 -0.31 48.56
C ASP A 222 50.47 -0.46 50.09
N ILE A 223 49.80 -1.42 50.75
CA ILE A 223 49.92 -1.65 52.20
C ILE A 223 51.23 -2.39 52.55
N ASP A 224 51.84 -3.09 51.59
CA ASP A 224 53.10 -3.82 51.76
C ASP A 224 54.36 -2.95 51.52
N ARG A 225 54.21 -1.64 51.27
CA ARG A 225 55.33 -0.71 51.04
C ARG A 225 55.81 0.05 52.28
N ILE A 226 55.29 -0.29 53.47
CA ILE A 226 55.71 0.29 54.75
C ILE A 226 56.40 -0.80 55.59
N TRP A 227 57.60 -1.21 55.19
CA TRP A 227 58.63 -1.80 56.05
C TRP A 227 60.00 -1.37 55.55
#